data_AF-A0A2V6U1W2-F1
#
_entry.id   AF-A0A2V6U1W2-F1
#
_cell.length_a   1.000
_cell.length_b   1.000
_cell.length_c   1.000
_cell.angle_alpha   90.00
_cell.angle_beta   90.00
_cell.angle_gamma   90.00
#
_symmetry.space_group_name_H-M   'P 1'
#
loop_
_entity.id
_entity.type
_entity.pdbx_description
1 polymer ?
#
loop_
_entity_poly.entity_id
_entity_poly.type
_entity_poly.pdbx_seq_one_letter_code
_entity_poly.pdbx_strand_id
1 'polypeptide(L)' 'MYRIDLPAPAIGQAWNGALAAPTLARVDGSGNLAVVVGTVASGVVVYDLPNTANARILWGTGRGNYRRSGTAEVAP' A
#
# COMPACT_ATOMS: atom_id res chain seq x y z
N MET A 1 -17.12 9.67 -6.19
CA MET A 1 -15.83 9.32 -5.55
C MET A 1 -15.87 7.82 -5.25
N TYR A 2 -14.86 7.05 -5.66
CA TYR A 2 -14.75 5.64 -5.30
C TYR A 2 -13.92 5.52 -4.02
N ARG A 3 -14.42 4.77 -3.04
CA ARG A 3 -13.79 4.55 -1.74
C ARG A 3 -13.94 3.09 -1.35
N ILE A 4 -12.89 2.55 -0.75
CA ILE A 4 -12.90 1.28 -0.05
C ILE A 4 -12.69 1.60 1.43
N ASP A 5 -13.47 0.98 2.30
CA ASP A 5 -13.32 1.15 3.74
C ASP A 5 -12.14 0.34 4.29
N LEU A 6 -11.49 0.93 5.30
CA LEU A 6 -10.55 0.18 6.13
C LEU A 6 -11.33 -0.88 6.92
N PRO A 7 -10.71 -2.02 7.25
CA PRO A 7 -11.29 -2.94 8.20
C PRO A 7 -11.53 -2.25 9.54
N ALA A 8 -12.44 -2.81 10.32
CA ALA A 8 -12.64 -2.39 11.69
C ALA A 8 -11.30 -2.37 12.46
N PRO A 9 -11.09 -1.43 13.39
CA PRO A 9 -9.94 -1.44 14.27
C PRO A 9 -9.76 -2.82 14.92
N ALA A 10 -8.59 -3.43 14.74
CA ALA A 10 -8.24 -4.71 15.33
C ALA A 10 -7.59 -4.57 16.72
N ILE A 11 -7.01 -3.41 17.04
CA ILE A 11 -6.33 -3.15 18.30
C ILE A 11 -6.85 -1.90 19.01
N GLY A 12 -7.54 -2.11 20.14
CA GLY A 12 -7.72 -1.15 21.25
C GLY A 12 -8.35 0.21 20.96
N GLN A 13 -8.80 0.49 19.73
CA GLN A 13 -9.23 1.82 19.28
C GLN A 13 -10.63 1.78 18.70
N ALA A 14 -11.40 2.86 18.89
CA ALA A 14 -12.72 3.03 18.27
C ALA A 14 -12.64 3.58 16.83
N TRP A 15 -11.43 3.90 16.35
CA TRP A 15 -11.19 4.54 15.07
C TRP A 15 -10.00 3.92 14.34
N ASN A 16 -10.02 3.99 13.01
CA ASN A 16 -8.93 3.57 12.15
C ASN A 16 -8.59 4.64 11.11
N GLY A 17 -7.35 4.64 10.65
CA GLY A 17 -6.89 5.51 9.58
C GLY A 17 -5.65 4.98 8.88
N ALA A 18 -5.43 5.45 7.66
CA ALA A 18 -4.26 5.12 6.86
C ALA A 18 -3.12 6.09 7.15
N LEU A 19 -1.90 5.55 7.28
CA LEU A 19 -0.69 6.35 7.34
C LEU A 19 -0.33 6.89 5.94
N ALA A 20 0.29 8.08 5.88
CA ALA A 20 0.65 8.75 4.64
C ALA A 20 1.90 8.12 3.96
N ALA A 21 1.76 6.88 3.45
CA ALA A 21 2.61 6.26 2.44
C ALA A 21 2.10 4.87 2.02
N PRO A 22 1.11 4.79 1.12
CA PRO A 22 0.81 3.51 0.46
C PRO A 22 2.00 3.03 -0.38
N THR A 23 2.08 1.73 -0.59
CA THR A 23 3.07 1.06 -1.45
C THR A 23 2.35 0.13 -2.44
N LEU A 24 2.77 0.12 -3.69
CA LEU A 24 2.38 -0.87 -4.69
C LEU A 24 3.37 -2.04 -4.64
N ALA A 25 2.87 -3.25 -4.46
CA ALA A 25 3.68 -4.47 -4.42
C ALA A 25 2.93 -5.66 -5.03
N ARG A 26 3.63 -6.69 -5.50
CA ARG A 26 3.05 -8.00 -5.81
C ARG A 26 3.22 -8.87 -4.57
N VAL A 27 2.12 -9.39 -4.00
CA VAL A 27 2.14 -9.97 -2.65
C VAL A 27 1.64 -11.42 -2.61
N ASP A 28 0.77 -11.81 -3.54
CA ASP A 28 0.01 -13.07 -3.50
C ASP A 28 0.40 -14.09 -4.59
N GLY A 29 1.37 -13.74 -5.44
CA GLY A 29 1.83 -14.59 -6.55
C GLY A 29 0.96 -14.52 -7.82
N SER A 30 -0.14 -13.76 -7.84
CA SER A 30 -1.00 -13.60 -9.02
C SER A 30 -0.36 -12.81 -10.16
N GLY A 31 0.75 -12.13 -9.88
CA GLY A 31 1.39 -11.18 -10.79
C GLY A 31 0.73 -9.80 -10.79
N ASN A 32 -0.49 -9.66 -10.26
CA ASN A 32 -1.13 -8.38 -10.07
C ASN A 32 -0.50 -7.59 -8.91
N LEU A 33 -0.59 -6.27 -9.01
CA LEU A 33 -0.22 -5.37 -7.93
C LEU A 33 -1.31 -5.36 -6.85
N ALA A 34 -0.90 -5.00 -5.66
CA ALA A 34 -1.75 -4.66 -4.54
C ALA A 34 -1.30 -3.32 -3.94
N VAL A 35 -2.24 -2.60 -3.33
CA VAL A 35 -1.95 -1.44 -2.48
C VAL A 35 -1.75 -1.93 -1.05
N VAL A 36 -0.56 -1.72 -0.52
CA VAL A 36 -0.18 -2.02 0.86
C VAL A 36 -0.21 -0.73 1.66
N VAL A 37 -0.96 -0.73 2.76
CA VAL A 37 -1.16 0.46 3.61
C VAL A 37 -0.96 0.09 5.07
N GLY A 38 -0.10 0.84 5.76
CA GLY A 38 -0.04 0.83 7.21
C GLY A 38 -1.23 1.57 7.81
N THR A 39 -1.90 0.98 8.78
CA THR A 39 -3.06 1.57 9.46
C THR A 39 -2.77 1.85 10.92
N VAL A 40 -3.52 2.77 11.51
CA VAL A 40 -3.36 3.15 12.92
C VAL A 40 -3.78 2.02 13.86
N ALA A 41 -4.81 1.25 13.51
CA ALA A 41 -5.40 0.29 14.44
C ALA A 41 -5.71 -1.09 13.84
N SER A 42 -5.30 -1.40 12.61
CA SER A 42 -5.51 -2.72 11.99
C SER A 42 -4.23 -3.36 11.44
N GLY A 43 -3.06 -2.81 11.79
CA GLY A 43 -1.78 -3.28 11.26
C GLY A 43 -1.60 -2.90 9.79
N VAL A 44 -1.16 -3.86 8.97
CA VAL A 44 -0.98 -3.67 7.52
C VAL A 44 -2.18 -4.26 6.78
N VAL A 45 -2.77 -3.48 5.90
CA VAL A 45 -3.83 -3.93 4.98
C VAL A 45 -3.30 -3.99 3.56
N VAL A 46 -3.79 -4.98 2.80
CA VAL A 46 -3.40 -5.23 1.41
C VAL A 46 -4.67 -5.31 0.58
N TYR A 47 -4.77 -4.47 -0.45
CA TYR A 47 -5.90 -4.44 -1.37
C TYR A 47 -5.44 -4.81 -2.78
N ASP A 48 -6.03 -5.86 -3.35
CA ASP A 48 -5.69 -6.30 -4.71
C ASP A 48 -6.13 -5.28 -5.76
N LEU A 49 -5.28 -5.10 -6.78
CA LEU A 49 -5.57 -4.34 -7.98
C LEU A 49 -5.67 -5.31 -9.16
N PRO A 50 -6.86 -5.82 -9.50
CA PRO A 50 -7.00 -6.77 -10.60
C PRO A 50 -6.58 -6.16 -11.94
N ASN A 51 -6.13 -7.00 -12.86
CA ASN A 51 -5.72 -6.63 -14.21
C ASN A 51 -4.51 -5.67 -14.28
N THR A 52 -3.61 -5.75 -13.30
CA THR A 52 -2.41 -4.88 -13.22
C THR A 52 -1.11 -5.62 -13.47
N ALA A 53 -1.14 -6.89 -13.88
CA ALA A 53 0.06 -7.68 -14.14
C ALA A 53 1.07 -7.00 -15.08
N ASN A 54 0.57 -6.27 -16.09
CA ASN A 54 1.38 -5.53 -17.07
C ASN A 54 1.40 -4.01 -16.83
N ALA A 55 0.95 -3.53 -15.67
CA ALA A 55 0.93 -2.10 -15.37
C ALA A 55 2.35 -1.54 -15.20
N ARG A 56 2.56 -0.32 -15.70
CA ARG A 56 3.78 0.44 -15.43
C ARG A 56 3.65 1.16 -14.08
N ILE A 57 4.58 0.88 -13.17
CA ILE A 57 4.67 1.59 -11.90
C ILE A 57 5.44 2.90 -12.12
N LEU A 58 4.78 4.04 -11.91
CA LEU A 58 5.42 5.37 -11.95
C LEU A 58 5.84 5.83 -10.54
N TRP A 59 5.02 5.52 -9.54
CA TRP A 59 5.25 5.88 -8.13
C TRP A 59 4.90 4.70 -7.22
N GLY A 60 5.86 3.80 -7.02
CA GLY A 60 5.64 2.55 -6.32
C GLY A 60 5.48 2.69 -4.80
N THR A 61 6.06 3.71 -4.18
CA THR A 61 5.94 3.91 -2.72
C THR A 61 6.04 5.39 -2.36
N GLY A 62 5.48 5.74 -1.20
CA GLY A 62 5.56 7.09 -0.65
C GLY A 62 7.01 7.54 -0.47
N ARG A 63 7.30 8.78 -0.89
CA ARG A 63 8.64 9.40 -0.83
C ARG A 63 9.75 8.63 -1.57
N GLY A 64 9.40 7.90 -2.63
CA GLY A 64 10.33 7.44 -3.67
C GLY A 64 11.01 6.10 -3.41
N ASN A 65 11.23 5.70 -2.16
CA ASN A 65 11.79 4.38 -1.79
C ASN A 65 11.37 3.95 -0.38
N TYR A 66 11.69 2.71 0.00
CA TYR A 66 11.33 2.16 1.32
C TYR A 66 11.99 2.87 2.51
N ARG A 67 13.14 3.54 2.31
CA ARG A 67 13.76 4.41 3.33
C ARG A 67 13.10 5.79 3.42
N ARG A 68 12.16 6.08 2.52
CA ARG A 68 11.41 7.34 2.43
C ARG A 68 12.30 8.58 2.25
N SER A 69 13.45 8.43 1.58
CA SER A 69 14.46 9.50 1.49
C SER A 69 14.15 10.58 0.44
N GLY A 70 13.05 10.47 -0.30
CA GLY A 70 12.69 11.45 -1.34
C GLY A 70 13.41 11.25 -2.68
N THR A 71 14.12 10.13 -2.84
CA THR A 71 14.82 9.77 -4.07
C THR A 71 14.29 8.45 -4.60
N ALA A 72 14.44 8.20 -5.91
CA ALA A 72 14.21 6.86 -6.45
C ALA A 72 15.14 5.85 -5.75
N GLU A 73 14.69 4.60 -5.66
CA GLU A 73 15.58 3.50 -5.30
C GLU A 73 16.64 3.35 -6.38
N VAL A 74 17.91 3.28 -5.99
CA VAL A 74 19.01 2.99 -6.92
C VAL A 74 18.89 1.52 -7.25
N ALA A 75 18.75 1.18 -8.54
CA ALA A 75 18.75 -0.21 -8.96
C ALA A 75 20.07 -0.87 -8.51
N PRO A 76 20.03 -2.10 -7.98
CA PRO A 76 21.25 -2.84 -7.61
C PRO A 76 22.16 -3.10 -8.82
#